data_AF-A0A5E4CTC3-F1
#
_entry.id   AF-A0A5E4CTC3-F1
#
_cell.length_a   1.000
_cell.length_b   1.000
_cell.length_c   1.000
_cell.angle_alpha   90.00
_cell.angle_beta   90.00
_cell.angle_gamma   90.00
#
_symmetry.space_group_name_H-M   'P 1'
#
loop_
_entity.id
_entity.type
_entity.pdbx_description
1 polymer ?
#
loop_
_entity_poly.entity_id
_entity_poly.type
_entity_poly.pdbx_seq_one_letter_code
_entity_poly.pdbx_strand_id
1 'polypeptide(L)' 'ITTVLTMTTLSTIARKSLPKVSYVTAMDLFVSVCFIFVFAALMEYGTLHYFTSNKKGKTTRDRKLKSKAS' A
#
# COMPACT_ATOMS: atom_id res chain seq x y z
N ILE A 1 0.53 -8.65 4.08
CA ILE A 1 0.71 -8.70 2.61
C ILE A 1 0.18 -10.02 2.06
N THR A 2 0.84 -11.16 2.28
CA THR A 2 0.40 -12.49 1.76
C THR A 2 -0.98 -12.93 2.26
N THR A 3 -1.33 -12.72 3.53
CA THR A 3 -2.64 -13.13 4.06
C THR A 3 -3.82 -12.46 3.37
N VAL A 4 -3.67 -11.18 2.99
CA VAL A 4 -4.71 -10.42 2.27
C VAL A 4 -4.89 -10.98 0.86
N LEU A 5 -3.77 -11.25 0.16
CA LEU A 5 -3.78 -11.90 -1.15
C LEU A 5 -4.37 -13.31 -1.08
N THR A 6 -4.04 -14.09 -0.04
CA THR A 6 -4.56 -15.43 0.19
C THR A 6 -6.06 -15.40 0.47
N MET A 7 -6.55 -14.55 1.39
CA MET A 7 -7.99 -14.39 1.67
C MET A 7 -8.76 -13.95 0.42
N THR A 8 -8.18 -13.05 -0.38
CA THR A 8 -8.71 -12.62 -1.68
C THR A 8 -8.80 -13.80 -2.66
N THR A 9 -7.74 -14.61 -2.74
CA THR A 9 -7.68 -15.80 -3.62
C THR A 9 -8.69 -16.86 -3.21
N LEU A 10 -8.76 -17.20 -1.91
CA LEU A 10 -9.77 -18.11 -1.36
C LEU A 10 -11.19 -17.60 -1.64
N SER A 11 -11.42 -16.29 -1.47
CA SER A 11 -12.71 -15.67 -1.80
C SER A 11 -13.06 -15.85 -3.28
N THR A 12 -12.11 -15.62 -4.19
CA THR A 12 -12.32 -15.84 -5.63
C THR A 12 -12.60 -17.31 -5.97
N ILE A 13 -11.87 -18.25 -5.36
CA ILE A 13 -12.04 -19.70 -5.60
C ILE A 13 -13.40 -20.19 -5.07
N ALA A 14 -13.80 -19.78 -3.86
CA ALA A 14 -15.08 -20.14 -3.26
C ALA A 14 -16.29 -19.65 -4.08
N ARG A 15 -16.10 -18.59 -4.86
CA ARG A 15 -17.14 -17.95 -5.69
C ARG A 15 -17.26 -18.56 -7.09
N LYS A 16 -16.25 -19.30 -7.59
CA LYS A 16 -16.35 -20.04 -8.87
C LYS A 16 -17.42 -21.13 -8.85
N SER A 17 -17.81 -21.56 -7.67
CA SER A 17 -18.83 -22.60 -7.43
C SER A 17 -20.25 -22.06 -7.32
N LEU A 18 -20.47 -20.74 -7.41
CA LEU A 18 -21.73 -20.07 -7.07
C LEU A 18 -22.32 -19.28 -8.26
N PRO A 19 -23.67 -19.14 -8.35
CA PRO A 19 -24.39 -18.67 -9.54
C PRO A 19 -24.07 -17.24 -10.01
N LYS A 20 -24.43 -16.96 -11.28
CA LYS A 20 -24.09 -15.79 -12.13
C LYS A 20 -24.05 -14.40 -11.45
N VAL A 21 -24.92 -14.11 -10.48
CA VAL A 21 -24.96 -12.82 -9.77
C VAL A 21 -23.78 -12.64 -8.81
N SER A 22 -23.40 -13.67 -8.06
CA SER A 22 -22.27 -13.57 -7.14
C SER A 22 -20.92 -13.56 -7.86
N TYR A 23 -20.86 -14.06 -9.10
CA TYR A 23 -19.64 -14.03 -9.91
C TYR A 23 -19.27 -12.61 -10.34
N VAL A 24 -20.23 -11.87 -10.89
CA VAL A 24 -19.98 -10.49 -11.38
C VAL A 24 -19.55 -9.58 -10.22
N THR A 25 -20.26 -9.64 -9.08
CA THR A 25 -19.90 -8.86 -7.88
C THR A 25 -18.55 -9.31 -7.28
N ALA A 26 -18.21 -10.60 -7.33
CA ALA A 26 -16.92 -11.08 -6.83
C ALA A 26 -15.74 -10.64 -7.70
N MET A 27 -15.93 -10.60 -9.02
CA MET A 27 -14.91 -10.06 -9.95
C MET A 27 -14.66 -8.58 -9.67
N ASP A 28 -15.71 -7.79 -9.44
CA ASP A 28 -15.61 -6.36 -9.10
C ASP A 28 -14.87 -6.15 -7.76
N LEU A 29 -15.24 -6.91 -6.72
CA LEU A 29 -14.57 -6.89 -5.42
C LEU A 29 -13.09 -7.31 -5.51
N PHE A 30 -12.77 -8.34 -6.30
CA PHE A 30 -11.39 -8.81 -6.48
C PHE A 30 -10.51 -7.72 -7.12
N VAL A 31 -11.00 -7.09 -8.18
CA VAL A 31 -10.28 -6.00 -8.85
C VAL A 31 -10.12 -4.81 -7.90
N SER A 32 -11.13 -4.50 -7.09
CA SER A 32 -11.07 -3.43 -6.07
C SER A 32 -10.01 -3.70 -4.99
N VAL A 33 -9.98 -4.89 -4.38
CA VAL A 33 -8.98 -5.21 -3.35
C VAL A 33 -7.56 -5.29 -3.93
N CYS A 34 -7.42 -5.79 -5.16
CA CYS A 34 -6.14 -5.81 -5.87
C CYS A 34 -5.64 -4.37 -6.10
N PHE A 35 -6.52 -3.47 -6.56
CA PHE A 35 -6.18 -2.07 -6.79
C PHE A 35 -5.76 -1.36 -5.50
N ILE A 36 -6.50 -1.54 -4.40
CA ILE A 36 -6.16 -0.96 -3.09
C ILE A 36 -4.81 -1.49 -2.60
N PHE A 37 -4.54 -2.78 -2.77
CA PHE A 37 -3.30 -3.40 -2.32
C PHE A 37 -2.08 -2.91 -3.09
N VAL A 38 -2.20 -2.80 -4.42
CA VAL A 38 -1.17 -2.22 -5.28
C VAL A 38 -0.95 -0.74 -4.91
N PHE A 39 -2.03 0.01 -4.70
CA PHE A 39 -1.92 1.41 -4.28
C PHE A 39 -1.22 1.55 -2.94
N ALA A 40 -1.52 0.68 -1.96
CA ALA A 40 -0.83 0.65 -0.67
C ALA A 40 0.66 0.38 -0.82
N ALA A 41 1.07 -0.56 -1.69
CA ALA A 41 2.48 -0.81 -1.98
C ALA A 41 3.18 0.41 -2.59
N LEU A 42 2.51 1.11 -3.52
CA LEU A 42 3.02 2.35 -4.11
C LEU A 42 3.10 3.49 -3.08
N MET A 43 2.07 3.64 -2.25
CA MET A 43 2.01 4.64 -1.18
C MET A 43 3.10 4.41 -0.13
N GLU A 44 3.33 3.15 0.25
CA GLU A 44 4.38 2.77 1.19
C GLU A 44 5.75 3.13 0.63
N TYR A 45 6.00 2.84 -0.65
CA TYR A 45 7.24 3.24 -1.32
C TYR A 45 7.41 4.77 -1.41
N GLY A 46 6.36 5.50 -1.82
CA GLY A 46 6.38 6.96 -1.90
C GLY A 46 6.57 7.63 -0.53
N THR A 47 5.91 7.11 0.50
CA THR A 47 6.04 7.58 1.89
C THR A 47 7.41 7.27 2.45
N LEU A 48 7.96 6.08 2.23
CA LEU A 48 9.33 5.74 2.64
C LEU A 48 10.37 6.62 1.95
N HIS A 49 10.21 6.88 0.65
CA HIS A 49 11.07 7.78 -0.11
C HIS A 49 10.98 9.23 0.38
N TYR A 50 9.77 9.71 0.66
CA TYR A 50 9.56 11.03 1.24
C TYR A 50 10.13 11.11 2.67
N PHE A 51 9.92 10.08 3.49
CA PHE A 51 10.39 10.06 4.88
C PHE A 51 11.91 9.96 4.97
N THR A 52 12.57 9.12 4.16
CA THR A 52 14.04 9.04 4.09
C THR A 52 14.65 10.33 3.56
N SER A 53 14.05 10.92 2.51
CA SER A 53 14.50 12.20 1.96
C SER A 53 14.29 13.36 2.94
N ASN A 54 13.14 13.41 3.64
CA ASN A 54 12.89 14.39 4.69
C ASN A 54 13.78 14.19 5.92
N LYS A 55 14.17 12.95 6.25
CA LYS A 55 15.10 12.68 7.36
C LYS A 55 16.50 13.20 7.02
N LYS A 56 16.93 13.10 5.76
CA LYS A 56 18.18 13.72 5.27
C LYS A 56 18.12 15.26 5.35
N GLY A 57 16.95 15.87 5.18
CA GLY A 57 16.74 17.31 5.38
C GLY A 57 16.71 17.76 6.85
N LYS A 58 16.39 16.88 7.80
CA LYS A 58 16.38 17.21 9.24
C LYS A 58 17.79 17.21 9.84
N THR A 59 18.67 16.27 9.46
CA THR A 59 20.07 16.25 9.93
C THR A 59 20.89 17.45 9.43
N THR A 60 20.58 17.99 8.25
CA THR A 60 21.26 19.19 7.72
C THR A 60 20.77 20.48 8.38
N ARG A 61 19.50 20.58 8.77
CA ARG A 61 18.98 21.76 9.49
C ARG A 61 19.51 21.87 10.92
N ASP A 62 19.68 20.74 11.60
CA ASP A 62 20.23 20.71 12.96
C ASP A 62 21.70 21.20 13.01
N ARG A 63 22.51 20.80 12.02
CA ARG A 63 23.88 21.34 11.87
C ARG A 63 23.93 22.83 11.51
N LYS A 64 22.95 23.35 10.75
CA LYS A 64 22.94 24.76 10.35
C LYS A 64 22.58 25.70 11.51
N LEU A 65 21.76 25.25 12.47
CA LEU A 65 21.48 26.00 13.71
C LEU A 65 22.70 26.01 14.64
N LYS A 66 23.44 24.90 14.76
CA LYS A 66 24.64 24.83 15.60
C LYS A 66 25.82 25.68 15.10
N SER A 67 25.91 25.91 13.78
CA SER A 67 26.96 26.77 13.20
C SER A 67 26.66 28.27 13.26
N LYS A 68 25.40 28.68 13.50
CA LYS A 68 25.02 30.10 13.66
C LYS A 68 25.04 30.58 15.13
N ALA A 69 25.20 29.65 16.07
CA ALA A 69 25.29 29.93 17.50
C ALA A 69 26.73 29.87 18.03
N SER A 70 27.72 29.86 17.13
CA SER A 70 29.15 29.95 17.45
C SER A 70 29.81 31.07 16.66
#